data_AF-A0A7U5TH20-F1
#
_entry.id   AF-A0A7U5TH20-F1
#
_cell.length_a   1.000
_cell.length_b   1.000
_cell.length_c   1.000
_cell.angle_alpha   90.00
_cell.angle_beta   90.00
_cell.angle_gamma   90.00
#
_symmetry.space_group_name_H-M   'P 1'
#
loop_
_entity.id
_entity.type
_entity.pdbx_description
1 polymer ?
#
loop_
_entity_poly.entity_id
_entity_poly.type
_entity_poly.pdbx_seq_one_letter_code
_entity_poly.pdbx_strand_id
1 'polypeptide(L)'
;MEFTKEQLIERINEALPCFRHCITPDNELQTLKKTIAIYEIALAALNAPLVNEWIACADKMPEDDTVVLVCQEDGITFCAEVSGGEFYPDEFPNVPARGREITHWMPMPETPRNGKENAQ
;
A
#
# COMPACT_ATOMS: atom_id res chain seq x y z
N MET A 1 6.33 -1.13 24.97
CA MET A 1 7.34 -0.37 24.22
C MET A 1 7.02 -0.60 22.76
N GLU A 2 6.54 0.42 22.05
CA GLU A 2 6.32 0.33 20.60
C GLU A 2 7.58 0.80 19.89
N PHE A 3 7.95 0.11 18.80
CA PHE A 3 9.10 0.45 17.97
C PHE A 3 8.60 1.15 16.71
N THR A 4 9.32 2.19 16.26
CA THR A 4 9.05 2.86 14.99
C THR A 4 9.48 2.00 13.80
N LYS A 5 8.90 2.23 12.62
CA LYS A 5 9.29 1.58 11.37
C LYS A 5 10.78 1.76 11.09
N GLU A 6 11.30 2.96 11.33
CA GLU A 6 12.70 3.33 11.09
C GLU A 6 13.64 2.55 12.01
N GLN A 7 13.30 2.45 13.31
CA GLN A 7 14.06 1.64 14.27
C GLN A 7 14.08 0.16 13.90
N LEU A 8 12.98 -0.37 13.37
CA LEU A 8 12.93 -1.75 12.89
C LEU A 8 13.81 -1.92 11.64
N ILE A 9 13.71 -1.04 10.65
CA ILE A 9 14.53 -1.10 9.42
C ILE A 9 16.02 -1.04 9.76
N GLU A 10 16.44 -0.11 10.62
CA GLU A 10 17.82 0.03 11.07
C GLU A 10 18.32 -1.27 11.70
N ARG A 11 17.56 -1.82 12.64
CA ARG A 11 17.90 -3.07 13.33
C ARG A 11 18.08 -4.25 12.36
N ILE A 12 17.24 -4.34 11.34
CA ILE A 12 17.31 -5.39 10.31
C ILE A 12 18.58 -5.21 9.46
N ASN A 13 18.86 -3.98 9.03
CA ASN A 13 20.05 -3.65 8.24
C ASN A 13 21.36 -3.90 8.99
N GLU A 14 21.39 -3.74 10.31
CA GLU A 14 22.53 -4.12 11.15
C GLU A 14 22.66 -5.65 11.32
N ALA A 15 21.54 -6.35 11.45
CA ALA A 15 21.54 -7.78 11.76
C ALA A 15 21.85 -8.68 10.55
N LEU A 16 21.29 -8.33 9.38
CA LEU A 16 21.38 -9.15 8.16
C LEU A 16 22.83 -9.42 7.69
N PRO A 17 23.75 -8.43 7.66
CA PRO A 17 25.12 -8.67 7.24
C PRO A 17 25.84 -9.69 8.11
N CYS A 18 25.63 -9.63 9.43
CA CYS A 18 26.19 -10.61 10.37
C CYS A 18 25.71 -12.02 10.01
N PHE A 19 24.40 -12.20 9.81
CA PHE A 19 23.84 -13.50 9.47
C PHE A 19 24.32 -14.05 8.12
N ARG A 20 24.55 -13.19 7.12
CA ARG A 20 25.04 -13.64 5.80
C ARG A 20 26.49 -14.12 5.81
N HIS A 21 27.31 -13.62 6.73
CA HIS A 21 28.74 -13.95 6.80
C HIS A 21 29.09 -14.90 7.96
N CYS A 22 28.11 -15.31 8.77
CA CYS A 22 28.31 -16.31 9.81
C CYS A 22 28.65 -17.67 9.20
N ILE A 23 29.73 -18.28 9.69
CA ILE A 23 30.03 -19.69 9.47
C ILE A 23 29.40 -20.46 10.62
N THR A 24 28.43 -21.34 10.31
CA THR A 24 27.73 -22.16 11.32
C THR A 24 27.76 -23.63 10.94
N PRO A 25 27.73 -24.56 11.89
CA PRO A 25 27.54 -25.98 11.60
C PRO A 25 26.22 -26.23 10.86
N ASP A 26 26.12 -27.32 10.09
CA ASP A 26 24.99 -27.59 9.19
C ASP A 26 23.62 -27.62 9.89
N ASN A 27 23.57 -28.03 11.15
CA ASN A 27 22.34 -28.06 11.95
C ASN A 27 21.81 -26.66 12.30
N GLU A 28 22.68 -25.66 12.39
CA GLU A 28 22.34 -24.26 12.64
C GLU A 28 22.14 -23.48 11.33
N LEU A 29 22.75 -23.93 10.24
CA LEU A 29 22.65 -23.30 8.92
C LEU A 29 21.19 -23.17 8.44
N GLN A 30 20.36 -24.19 8.69
CA GLN A 30 18.95 -24.14 8.28
C GLN A 30 18.13 -23.13 9.09
N THR A 31 18.40 -23.04 10.39
CA THR A 31 17.77 -22.03 11.26
C THR A 31 18.21 -20.63 10.83
N LEU A 32 19.50 -20.44 10.53
CA LEU A 32 20.06 -19.19 10.05
C LEU A 32 19.41 -18.75 8.72
N LYS A 33 19.25 -19.67 7.75
CA LYS A 33 18.57 -19.40 6.48
C LYS A 33 17.13 -18.94 6.66
N LYS A 34 16.37 -19.58 7.57
CA LYS A 34 14.99 -19.16 7.89
C LYS A 34 14.98 -17.76 8.51
N THR A 35 15.90 -17.48 9.42
CA THR A 35 16.05 -16.15 10.03
C THR A 35 16.33 -15.09 8.98
N ILE A 36 17.26 -15.33 8.04
CA ILE A 36 17.55 -14.41 6.94
C ILE A 36 16.29 -14.14 6.11
N ALA A 37 15.57 -15.19 5.70
CA ALA A 37 14.34 -15.04 4.91
C ALA A 37 13.26 -14.23 5.64
N ILE A 38 13.10 -14.42 6.96
CA ILE A 38 12.17 -13.63 7.78
C ILE A 38 12.57 -12.15 7.76
N TYR A 39 13.86 -11.85 7.95
CA TYR A 39 14.35 -10.47 7.93
C TYR A 39 14.18 -9.81 6.57
N GLU A 40 14.40 -10.53 5.48
CA GLU A 40 14.18 -10.04 4.11
C GLU A 40 12.71 -9.75 3.85
N ILE A 41 11.80 -10.64 4.25
CA ILE A 41 10.35 -10.43 4.15
C ILE A 41 9.91 -9.23 4.99
N ALA A 42 10.39 -9.13 6.24
CA ALA A 42 10.06 -8.01 7.12
C ALA A 42 10.55 -6.67 6.55
N LEU A 43 11.76 -6.63 5.99
CA LEU A 43 12.30 -5.44 5.35
C LEU A 43 11.47 -5.04 4.12
N ALA A 44 11.06 -6.01 3.30
CA ALA A 44 10.20 -5.76 2.14
C ALA A 44 8.83 -5.21 2.57
N ALA A 45 8.21 -5.79 3.60
CA ALA A 45 6.93 -5.34 4.14
C ALA A 45 7.02 -3.93 4.74
N LEU A 46 8.10 -3.65 5.49
CA LEU A 46 8.31 -2.32 6.08
C LEU A 46 8.54 -1.25 5.00
N ASN A 47 9.22 -1.59 3.91
CA ASN A 47 9.48 -0.66 2.80
C ASN A 47 8.37 -0.60 1.75
N ALA A 48 7.35 -1.45 1.85
CA ALA A 48 6.21 -1.37 0.95
C ALA A 48 5.56 0.02 1.06
N PRO A 49 5.03 0.57 -0.06
CA PRO A 49 4.22 1.77 -0.01
C PRO A 49 3.11 1.56 1.01
N LEU A 50 2.86 2.57 1.84
CA LEU A 50 1.65 2.59 2.66
C LEU A 50 0.46 2.48 1.70
N VAL A 51 -0.48 1.59 2.01
CA VAL A 51 -1.77 1.57 1.33
C VAL A 51 -2.34 2.98 1.45
N ASN A 52 -2.66 3.62 0.32
CA ASN A 52 -3.03 5.03 0.30
C ASN A 52 -4.08 5.30 1.38
N GLU A 53 -3.80 6.25 2.27
CA GLU A 53 -4.76 6.60 3.33
C GLU A 53 -5.96 7.32 2.71
N TRP A 54 -7.13 7.13 3.31
CA TRP A 54 -8.34 7.85 2.92
C TRP A 54 -8.20 9.34 3.24
N ILE A 55 -8.37 10.18 2.22
CA ILE A 55 -8.32 11.63 2.30
C ILE A 55 -9.75 12.15 2.34
N ALA A 56 -10.11 12.96 3.34
CA ALA A 56 -11.42 13.58 3.38
C ALA A 56 -11.56 14.60 2.24
N CYS A 57 -12.70 14.58 1.52
CA CYS A 57 -12.95 15.54 0.44
C CYS A 57 -12.96 16.99 0.94
N ALA A 58 -13.33 17.20 2.21
CA ALA A 58 -13.28 18.50 2.87
C ALA A 58 -11.84 19.03 3.09
N ASP A 59 -10.86 18.14 3.21
CA ASP A 59 -9.46 18.53 3.41
C ASP A 59 -8.77 18.82 2.08
N LYS A 60 -8.97 17.95 1.09
CA LYS A 60 -8.38 18.06 -0.24
C LYS A 60 -9.21 17.29 -1.26
N MET A 61 -9.52 17.93 -2.38
CA MET A 61 -10.07 17.26 -3.56
C MET A 61 -8.94 16.64 -4.42
N PRO A 62 -9.20 15.52 -5.12
CA PRO A 62 -8.28 15.02 -6.13
C PRO A 62 -8.11 16.02 -7.28
N GLU A 63 -7.09 15.79 -8.11
CA GLU A 63 -6.91 16.53 -9.35
C GLU A 63 -7.97 16.13 -10.37
N ASP A 64 -8.42 17.09 -11.19
CA ASP A 64 -9.29 16.82 -12.33
C ASP A 64 -8.63 15.83 -13.30
N ASP A 65 -9.45 15.10 -14.05
CA ASP A 65 -9.08 14.05 -15.00
C ASP A 65 -8.32 12.87 -14.35
N THR A 66 -8.56 12.61 -13.06
CA THR A 66 -7.98 11.49 -12.29
C THR A 66 -9.04 10.45 -11.92
N VAL A 67 -8.67 9.17 -11.97
CA VAL A 67 -9.49 8.06 -11.44
C VAL A 67 -9.04 7.73 -10.02
N VAL A 68 -10.00 7.71 -9.09
CA VAL A 68 -9.77 7.46 -7.67
C VAL A 68 -10.75 6.43 -7.11
N LEU A 69 -10.39 5.82 -5.99
CA LEU A 69 -11.36 5.12 -5.15
C LEU A 69 -12.05 6.14 -4.24
N VAL A 70 -13.36 6.08 -4.16
CA VAL A 70 -14.20 6.94 -3.30
C VAL A 70 -14.91 6.11 -2.24
N CYS A 71 -15.27 6.76 -1.13
CA CYS A 71 -16.05 6.20 -0.03
C CYS A 71 -17.23 7.12 0.30
N GLN A 72 -18.44 6.55 0.27
CA GLN A 72 -19.68 7.23 0.66
C GLN A 72 -19.85 7.25 2.18
N GLU A 73 -20.72 8.13 2.67
CA GLU A 73 -21.07 8.23 4.10
C GLU A 73 -21.60 6.89 4.68
N ASP A 74 -22.26 6.07 3.86
CA ASP A 74 -22.74 4.73 4.25
C ASP A 74 -21.69 3.61 4.14
N GLY A 75 -20.45 3.97 3.76
CA GLY A 75 -19.31 3.06 3.66
C GLY A 75 -19.19 2.30 2.34
N ILE A 76 -20.05 2.59 1.34
CA ILE A 76 -19.90 2.01 0.01
C ILE A 76 -18.68 2.60 -0.68
N THR A 77 -17.83 1.74 -1.27
CA THR A 77 -16.62 2.14 -1.99
C THR A 77 -16.66 1.72 -3.45
N PHE A 78 -16.21 2.59 -4.36
CA PHE A 78 -16.18 2.36 -5.81
C PHE A 78 -15.18 3.29 -6.51
N CYS A 79 -14.91 3.06 -7.79
CA CYS A 79 -14.07 3.93 -8.62
C CYS A 79 -14.88 5.09 -9.21
N ALA A 80 -14.29 6.29 -9.23
CA ALA A 80 -14.88 7.45 -9.88
C ALA A 80 -13.82 8.26 -10.64
N GLU A 81 -14.21 8.82 -11.78
CA GLU A 81 -13.46 9.85 -12.49
C GLU A 81 -13.79 11.22 -11.90
N VAL A 82 -12.77 12.06 -11.73
CA VAL A 82 -12.92 13.43 -11.24
C VAL A 82 -12.93 14.36 -12.44
N SER A 83 -13.99 15.14 -12.62
CA SER A 83 -14.06 16.11 -13.71
C SER A 83 -14.77 17.38 -13.24
N GLY A 84 -14.14 18.55 -13.43
CA GLY A 84 -14.70 19.82 -12.98
C GLY A 84 -14.97 19.87 -11.48
N GLY A 85 -14.18 19.18 -10.66
CA GLY A 85 -14.35 19.11 -9.21
C GLY A 85 -15.49 18.21 -8.72
N GLU A 86 -16.11 17.42 -9.60
CA GLU A 86 -17.18 16.47 -9.26
C GLU A 86 -16.74 15.02 -9.51
N PHE A 87 -17.34 14.09 -8.77
CA PHE A 87 -17.07 12.65 -8.91
C PHE A 87 -18.11 11.99 -9.82
N TYR A 88 -17.65 11.32 -10.86
CA TYR A 88 -18.47 10.58 -11.80
C TYR A 88 -18.24 9.07 -11.64
N PRO A 89 -19.22 8.32 -11.11
CA PRO A 89 -19.09 6.87 -10.98
C PRO A 89 -19.15 6.20 -12.35
N ASP A 90 -18.10 5.46 -12.71
CA ASP A 90 -18.06 4.70 -13.97
C ASP A 90 -19.09 3.55 -13.98
N GLU A 91 -19.32 2.93 -12.82
CA GLU A 91 -20.09 1.68 -12.70
C GLU A 91 -21.55 1.89 -12.28
N PHE A 92 -21.92 3.11 -11.86
CA PHE A 92 -23.25 3.39 -11.30
C PHE A 92 -23.87 4.70 -11.82
N PRO A 93 -24.34 4.74 -13.09
CA PRO A 93 -24.92 5.94 -13.69
C PRO A 93 -26.22 6.44 -13.03
N ASN A 94 -26.79 5.67 -12.09
CA ASN A 94 -28.05 5.99 -11.40
C ASN A 94 -27.89 6.21 -9.89
N VAL A 95 -26.68 6.52 -9.40
CA VAL A 95 -26.52 6.88 -7.98
C VAL A 95 -27.21 8.23 -7.74
N PRO A 96 -28.19 8.31 -6.83
CA PRO A 96 -28.82 9.58 -6.49
C PRO A 96 -27.78 10.54 -5.90
N ALA A 97 -27.72 11.77 -6.42
CA ALA A 97 -26.75 12.80 -6.02
C ALA A 97 -26.93 13.34 -4.58
N ARG A 98 -27.93 12.88 -3.82
CA ARG A 98 -28.22 13.34 -2.45
C ARG A 98 -28.42 12.15 -1.52
N GLY A 99 -27.88 12.24 -0.30
CA GLY A 99 -27.94 11.16 0.70
C GLY A 99 -26.98 10.01 0.42
N ARG A 100 -25.97 10.26 -0.42
CA ARG A 100 -24.89 9.35 -0.83
C ARG A 100 -23.62 10.15 -1.14
N GLU A 101 -23.39 11.18 -0.34
CA GLU A 101 -22.26 12.09 -0.46
C GLU A 101 -20.96 11.29 -0.33
N ILE A 102 -20.02 11.56 -1.24
CA ILE A 102 -18.67 11.02 -1.14
C ILE A 102 -17.94 11.82 -0.06
N THR A 103 -17.45 11.11 0.96
CA THR A 103 -16.82 11.73 2.13
C THR A 103 -15.30 11.66 2.05
N HIS A 104 -14.76 10.58 1.47
CA HIS A 104 -13.33 10.34 1.36
C HIS A 104 -12.95 9.77 0.01
N TRP A 105 -11.70 9.95 -0.38
CA TRP A 105 -11.10 9.35 -1.56
C TRP A 105 -9.69 8.86 -1.26
N MET A 106 -9.17 7.97 -2.11
CA MET A 106 -7.75 7.60 -2.14
C MET A 106 -7.32 7.36 -3.58
N PRO A 107 -6.04 7.63 -3.93
CA PRO A 107 -5.53 7.25 -5.25
C PRO A 107 -5.67 5.74 -5.48
N MET A 108 -5.81 5.37 -6.74
CA MET A 108 -5.85 3.95 -7.11
C MET A 108 -4.60 3.23 -6.59
N PRO A 109 -4.75 2.02 -6.01
CA PRO A 109 -3.61 1.22 -5.62
C PRO A 109 -2.71 0.96 -6.83
N GLU A 110 -1.39 0.88 -6.60
CA GLU A 110 -0.48 0.44 -7.65
C GLU A 110 -0.93 -0.94 -8.16
N THR A 111 -0.94 -1.11 -9.49
CA THR A 111 -1.22 -2.41 -10.09
C THR A 111 -0.24 -3.44 -9.52
N PRO A 112 -0.67 -4.66 -9.16
CA PRO A 112 0.26 -5.71 -8.76
C PRO A 112 1.31 -5.87 -9.87
N ARG A 113 2.58 -5.62 -9.55
CA ARG A 113 3.68 -5.85 -10.50
C ARG A 113 3.71 -7.34 -10.80
N ASN A 114 3.03 -7.75 -11.86
CA ASN A 114 3.30 -9.04 -12.49
C ASN A 114 4.72 -8.92 -13.07
N GLY A 115 5.61 -9.83 -12.67
CA GLY A 115 6.96 -9.96 -13.22
C GLY A 115 6.94 -10.34 -14.70
N LYS A 116 6.43 -9.46 -15.56
CA LYS A 116 6.65 -9.47 -16.99
C LYS A 116 7.77 -8.50 -17.27
N GLU A 117 9.01 -8.98 -17.10
CA GLU A 117 10.08 -8.53 -17.98
C GLU A 117 9.58 -8.72 -19.42
N ASN A 118 9.52 -7.61 -20.16
CA ASN A 118 9.75 -7.54 -21.59
C ASN A 118 9.11 -8.67 -22.43
N ALA A 119 7.80 -8.58 -22.67
CA ALA A 119 7.24 -9.14 -23.88
C ALA A 119 7.40 -8.10 -25.00
N GLN A 120 8.56 -8.12 -25.65
CA GLN A 120 8.77 -7.53 -26.97
C GLN A 120 9.35 -8.60 -27.89
#